data_AF-A0A952DQ10-F1
#
_entry.id   AF-A0A952DQ10-F1
#
_cell.length_a   1.000
_cell.length_b   1.000
_cell.length_c   1.000
_cell.angle_alpha   90.00
_cell.angle_beta   90.00
_cell.angle_gamma   90.00
#
_symmetry.space_group_name_H-M   'P 1'
#
loop_
_entity.id
_entity.type
_entity.pdbx_description
1 polymer ?
#
loop_
_entity_poly.entity_id
_entity_poly.type
_entity_poly.pdbx_seq_one_letter_code
_entity_poly.pdbx_strand_id
1 'polypeptide(L)' 'MPQKPAYRRVLLKASGEALMGEQGFGIDVSVADRIAADVAEARAMGVEVGIVIGGGNIFRGVAVAS' A
#
# COMPACT_ATOMS: atom_id res chain seq x y z
N MET A 1 2.96 -1.60 28.04
CA MET A 1 3.42 -0.34 27.40
C MET A 1 3.46 -0.59 25.90
N PRO A 2 2.91 0.28 25.05
CA PRO A 2 3.08 0.12 23.60
C PRO A 2 4.58 0.09 23.30
N GLN A 3 5.02 -0.94 22.57
CA GLN A 3 6.43 -1.09 22.24
C GLN A 3 6.86 0.11 21.38
N LYS A 4 7.99 0.73 21.73
CA LYS A 4 8.50 1.86 20.97
C LYS A 4 8.80 1.39 19.54
N PRO A 5 8.20 2.00 18.49
CA PRO A 5 8.43 1.58 17.12
C PRO A 5 9.91 1.76 16.75
N ALA A 6 10.43 0.82 15.95
CA ALA A 6 11.83 0.84 15.52
C ALA A 6 12.17 2.09 14.68
N TYR A 7 11.19 2.62 13.96
CA TYR A 7 11.34 3.78 13.10
C TYR A 7 10.32 4.87 13.46
N ARG A 8 10.78 6.12 13.48
CA ARG A 8 9.92 7.29 13.65
C ARG A 8 9.14 7.62 12.36
N ARG A 9 9.78 7.47 11.20
CA ARG A 9 9.20 7.79 9.89
C ARG A 9 9.56 6.70 8.90
N VAL A 10 8.60 6.31 8.07
CA VAL A 10 8.77 5.31 7.01
C VAL A 10 8.16 5.78 5.69
N LEU A 11 8.72 5.30 4.59
CA LEU A 11 8.13 5.39 3.27
C LEU A 11 7.69 3.98 2.84
N LEU A 12 6.39 3.72 2.89
CA LEU A 12 5.80 2.45 2.51
C LEU A 12 5.60 2.41 1.00
N LYS A 13 6.37 1.58 0.30
CA LYS A 13 6.13 1.29 -1.12
C LYS A 13 5.18 0.11 -1.25
N ALA A 14 3.94 0.36 -1.68
CA ALA A 14 3.03 -0.71 -2.09
C ALA A 14 3.08 -0.89 -3.61
N SER A 15 3.10 -2.13 -4.06
CA SER A 15 2.89 -2.47 -5.48
C SER A 15 1.43 -2.23 -5.85
N GLY A 16 1.16 -1.82 -7.10
CA GLY A 16 -0.22 -1.67 -7.56
C GLY A 16 -0.92 -3.01 -7.67
N GLU A 17 -0.15 -4.04 -8.03
CA GLU A 17 -0.57 -5.43 -8.10
C GLU A 17 -1.03 -5.97 -6.74
N ALA A 18 -0.39 -5.52 -5.66
CA ALA A 18 -0.82 -5.87 -4.31
C ALA A 18 -2.24 -5.38 -3.99
N LEU A 19 -2.75 -4.35 -4.70
CA LEU A 19 -4.11 -3.84 -4.53
C LEU A 19 -5.15 -4.63 -5.34
N MET A 20 -4.75 -5.56 -6.20
CA MET A 20 -5.70 -6.32 -7.03
C MET A 20 -6.35 -7.48 -6.26
N GLY A 21 -5.79 -7.90 -5.12
CA GLY A 21 -6.24 -9.12 -4.44
C GLY A 21 -6.16 -10.34 -5.37
N GLU A 22 -7.26 -11.10 -5.44
CA GLU A 22 -7.39 -12.25 -6.35
C GLU A 22 -7.82 -11.83 -7.78
N GLN A 23 -7.99 -10.53 -8.04
CA GLN A 23 -8.42 -9.99 -9.32
C GLN A 23 -7.23 -9.87 -10.29
N GLY A 24 -7.49 -9.99 -11.60
CA GLY A 24 -6.46 -9.82 -12.63
C GLY A 24 -6.18 -8.36 -13.04
N PHE A 25 -7.04 -7.42 -12.64
CA PHE A 25 -6.98 -6.01 -13.01
C PHE A 25 -7.80 -5.16 -12.04
N GLY A 26 -7.45 -3.89 -11.85
CA GLY A 26 -8.26 -2.95 -11.06
C GLY A 26 -7.81 -2.84 -9.60
N ILE A 27 -8.76 -2.55 -8.72
CA ILE A 27 -8.51 -2.37 -7.28
C ILE A 27 -9.54 -3.21 -6.52
N ASP A 28 -9.04 -4.11 -5.68
CA ASP A 28 -9.84 -4.78 -4.66
C ASP A 28 -9.96 -3.89 -3.43
N VAL A 29 -11.18 -3.39 -3.19
CA VAL A 29 -11.49 -2.49 -2.08
C VAL A 29 -11.19 -3.16 -0.72
N SER A 30 -11.41 -4.48 -0.60
CA SER A 30 -11.17 -5.18 0.67
C SER A 30 -9.69 -5.25 1.02
N VAL A 31 -8.83 -5.37 0.01
CA VAL A 31 -7.38 -5.36 0.20
C VAL A 31 -6.88 -3.95 0.48
N ALA A 32 -7.42 -2.95 -0.22
CA ALA A 32 -7.12 -1.55 0.06
C ALA A 32 -7.51 -1.16 1.50
N ASP A 33 -8.69 -1.58 1.97
CA ASP A 33 -9.17 -1.32 3.33
C ASP A 33 -8.28 -1.98 4.38
N ARG A 34 -7.80 -3.21 4.13
CA ARG A 34 -6.85 -3.90 5.01
C ARG A 34 -5.53 -3.11 5.12
N ILE A 35 -4.95 -2.70 4.00
CA ILE A 35 -3.70 -1.90 4.00
C ILE A 35 -3.92 -0.56 4.70
N ALA A 36 -5.08 0.08 4.52
CA ALA A 36 -5.42 1.31 5.20
C ALA A 36 -5.52 1.13 6.72
N ALA A 37 -6.07 0.01 7.19
CA ALA A 37 -6.13 -0.34 8.61
C ALA A 37 -4.73 -0.53 9.21
N ASP A 38 -3.84 -1.26 8.52
CA ASP A 38 -2.45 -1.46 8.97
C ASP A 38 -1.70 -0.12 9.07
N VAL A 39 -1.91 0.78 8.10
CA VAL A 39 -1.34 2.14 8.13
C VAL A 39 -1.90 2.95 9.30
N ALA A 40 -3.21 2.84 9.56
CA ALA A 40 -3.86 3.53 10.67
C ALA A 40 -3.31 3.06 12.03
N GLU A 41 -3.06 1.76 12.18
CA GLU A 41 -2.42 1.20 13.37
C GLU A 41 -1.00 1.76 13.56
N ALA A 42 -0.17 1.76 12.50
CA ALA A 42 1.17 2.33 12.56
C ALA A 42 1.15 3.83 12.93
N ARG A 43 0.16 4.59 12.41
CA ARG A 43 -0.04 5.99 12.76
C ARG A 43 -0.47 6.16 14.22
N ALA A 44 -1.31 5.28 14.75
CA ALA A 44 -1.72 5.28 16.16
C ALA A 44 -0.53 5.00 17.10
N MET A 45 0.48 4.27 16.63
CA MET A 45 1.76 4.09 17.34
C MET A 45 2.68 5.33 17.28
N GLY A 46 2.28 6.40 16.59
CA GLY A 46 3.05 7.64 16.45
C GLY A 46 4.05 7.63 15.30
N VAL A 47 3.99 6.65 14.39
CA VAL A 47 4.87 6.59 13.21
C VAL A 47 4.37 7.57 12.14
N GLU A 48 5.29 8.31 11.53
CA GLU A 48 5.02 9.15 10.37
C GLU A 48 5.12 8.30 9.10
N VAL A 49 4.02 8.12 8.38
CA VAL A 49 3.95 7.20 7.23
C VAL A 49 3.75 8.01 5.94
N GLY A 50 4.71 7.93 5.02
CA GLY A 50 4.51 8.27 3.61
C GLY A 50 4.22 7.01 2.81
N ILE A 51 3.41 7.10 1.75
CA ILE A 51 3.04 5.93 0.94
C ILE A 51 3.33 6.22 -0.54
N VAL A 52 3.93 5.26 -1.23
CA VAL A 52 4.10 5.26 -2.69
C VAL A 52 3.38 4.06 -3.27
N ILE A 53 2.37 4.31 -4.11
CA ILE A 53 1.57 3.26 -4.76
C ILE A 53 2.06 3.08 -6.20
N GLY A 54 2.23 1.82 -6.65
CA GLY A 54 2.47 1.52 -8.06
C GLY A 54 1.15 1.52 -8.84
N GLY A 55 1.17 1.87 -10.14
CA GLY A 55 -0.04 1.89 -10.99
C GLY A 55 -0.19 0.68 -11.92
N GLY A 56 0.66 -0.34 -11.79
CA GLY A 56 0.76 -1.48 -12.73
C GLY A 56 -0.49 -2.35 -12.83
N ASN A 57 -1.40 -2.25 -11.85
CA ASN A 57 -2.72 -2.87 -11.84
C ASN A 57 -3.76 -2.16 -12.72
N ILE A 58 -3.50 -0.92 -13.14
CA ILE A 58 -4.39 -0.14 -14.02
C ILE A 58 -3.71 0.11 -15.38
N PHE A 59 -2.43 0.50 -15.38
CA PHE A 59 -1.69 0.77 -16.60
C PHE A 59 -0.26 0.23 -16.49
N ARG A 60 0.17 -0.49 -17.54
CA ARG A 60 1.56 -0.88 -17.73
C ARG A 60 2.08 -0.29 -19.03
N GLY A 61 3.14 0.52 -18.96
CA GLY A 61 3.71 1.17 -20.14
C GLY A 61 4.13 0.19 -21.25
N VAL A 62 4.56 -1.02 -20.88
CA VAL A 62 4.98 -2.06 -21.84
C VAL A 62 3.81 -2.59 -22.68
N ALA A 63 2.59 -2.64 -22.13
CA ALA A 63 1.42 -3.15 -22.82
C ALA A 63 0.81 -2.15 -23.82
N VAL A 64 1.19 -0.86 -23.74
CA VAL A 64 0.72 0.20 -24.65
C VAL A 64 1.67 0.38 -25.84
N ALA A 65 2.91 -0.10 -25.73
CA ALA A 65 3.94 0.04 -26.76
C ALA A 65 4.04 -1.16 -27.72
N SER A 66 3.12 -2.13 -27.63
CA SER A 66 3.10 -3.38 -28.41
C SER A 66 1.96 -3.39 -29.41
#